data_AF-F0G2R8-F1
#
_entry.id   AF-F0G2R8-F1
#
_cell.length_a   1.000
_cell.length_b   1.000
_cell.length_c   1.000
_cell.angle_alpha   90.00
_cell.angle_beta   90.00
_cell.angle_gamma   90.00
#
_symmetry.space_group_name_H-M   'P 1'
#
loop_
_entity.id
_entity.type
_entity.pdbx_description
1 polymer ?
#
loop_
_entity_poly.entity_id
_entity_poly.type
_entity_poly.pdbx_seq_one_letter_code
_entity_poly.pdbx_strand_id
1 'polypeptide(L)'
;MISIEELQRIADAPLHSWLGTLFVSVVVVLVVTVVHRLGARIVKRIAQPYPLMSVILRYIDKPSLVVLALLALEFLWLQADDGMSFVRGMRTAAAVGSIVSLTWLLVRLAAGVGDAIIQAHPIDTADNLHARRIHTQAKVLVRTVMVLIVIIGTGAALMTFPNVRQGGASLLASAGVAGLVAGIAARPVLGNLIAGLQIALTQPIRLDDVVVIQGEWGRIEEITGSFVSVRLWDQRR
;
A
#
# COMPACT_ATOMS: atom_id res chain seq x y z
N MET A 1 -11.26 -48.35 4.04
CA MET A 1 -11.52 -46.90 3.93
C MET A 1 -10.67 -46.24 4.99
N ILE A 2 -9.66 -45.46 4.61
CA ILE A 2 -8.84 -44.70 5.55
C ILE A 2 -9.76 -43.69 6.24
N SER A 3 -9.78 -43.67 7.57
CA SER A 3 -10.61 -42.73 8.31
C SER A 3 -10.05 -41.30 8.20
N ILE A 4 -10.90 -40.28 8.31
CA ILE A 4 -10.45 -38.87 8.28
C ILE A 4 -9.43 -38.60 9.39
N GLU A 5 -9.57 -39.26 10.54
CA GLU A 5 -8.63 -39.18 11.66
C GLU A 5 -7.27 -39.82 11.37
N GLU A 6 -7.22 -40.94 10.63
CA GLU A 6 -5.97 -41.53 10.15
C GLU A 6 -5.28 -40.64 9.11
N LEU A 7 -6.06 -40.00 8.23
CA LEU A 7 -5.54 -39.06 7.26
C LEU A 7 -4.93 -37.83 7.96
N GLN A 8 -5.58 -37.32 9.01
CA GLN A 8 -5.06 -36.23 9.85
C GLN A 8 -3.79 -36.64 10.59
N ARG A 9 -3.75 -37.83 11.23
CA ARG A 9 -2.52 -38.32 11.88
C ARG A 9 -1.35 -38.47 10.92
N ILE A 10 -1.58 -38.94 9.70
CA ILE A 10 -0.54 -39.08 8.68
C ILE A 10 -0.07 -37.71 8.19
N ALA A 11 -0.97 -36.73 8.11
CA ALA A 11 -0.64 -35.36 7.75
C ALA A 11 0.12 -34.61 8.85
N ASP A 12 -0.16 -34.91 10.13
CA ASP A 12 0.46 -34.26 11.30
C ASP A 12 1.77 -34.95 11.75
N ALA A 13 1.95 -36.24 11.44
CA ALA A 13 3.14 -37.01 11.79
C ALA A 13 4.49 -36.36 11.38
N PRO A 14 4.64 -35.69 10.22
CA PRO A 14 5.88 -35.00 9.85
C PRO A 14 6.18 -33.77 10.72
N LEU A 15 5.15 -33.12 11.27
CA LEU A 15 5.25 -31.84 12.00
C LEU A 15 5.75 -31.99 13.45
N HIS A 16 6.00 -33.23 13.89
CA HIS A 16 6.60 -33.54 15.20
C HIS A 16 8.13 -33.73 15.11
N SER A 17 8.69 -33.69 13.90
CA SER A 17 10.12 -33.84 13.65
C SER A 17 10.68 -32.67 12.84
N TRP A 18 11.93 -32.31 13.09
CA TRP A 18 12.62 -31.26 12.32
C TRP A 18 12.70 -31.60 10.82
N LEU A 19 13.01 -32.85 10.48
CA LEU A 19 13.12 -33.28 9.08
C LEU A 19 11.78 -33.22 8.36
N GLY A 20 10.70 -33.70 8.99
CA GLY A 20 9.36 -33.62 8.41
C GLY A 20 8.88 -32.19 8.26
N THR A 21 9.08 -31.33 9.28
CA THR A 21 8.71 -29.91 9.23
C THR A 21 9.45 -29.18 8.11
N LEU A 22 10.76 -29.44 7.93
CA LEU A 22 11.54 -28.86 6.84
C LEU A 22 11.06 -29.36 5.47
N PHE A 23 10.75 -30.64 5.34
CA PHE A 23 10.22 -31.21 4.10
C PHE A 23 8.88 -30.56 3.70
N VAL A 24 7.91 -30.50 4.63
CA VAL A 24 6.61 -29.86 4.38
C VAL A 24 6.80 -28.36 4.07
N SER A 25 7.73 -27.68 4.75
CA SER A 25 8.06 -26.27 4.48
C SER A 25 8.54 -26.06 3.03
N VAL A 26 9.42 -26.93 2.52
CA VAL A 26 9.88 -26.89 1.12
C VAL A 26 8.73 -27.14 0.15
N VAL A 27 7.89 -28.13 0.43
CA VAL A 27 6.71 -28.44 -0.40
C VAL A 27 5.75 -27.24 -0.44
N VAL A 28 5.44 -26.62 0.70
CA VAL A 28 4.56 -25.45 0.78
C VAL A 28 5.13 -24.27 0.01
N VAL A 29 6.42 -23.96 0.15
CA VAL A 29 7.06 -22.87 -0.61
C VAL A 29 7.01 -23.13 -2.12
N LEU A 30 7.19 -24.39 -2.53
CA LEU A 30 7.08 -24.77 -3.94
C LEU A 30 5.64 -24.60 -4.46
N VAL A 31 4.65 -25.06 -3.71
CA VAL A 31 3.22 -24.88 -4.04
C VAL A 31 2.87 -23.40 -4.14
N VAL A 32 3.25 -22.59 -3.14
CA VAL A 32 3.03 -21.14 -3.14
C VAL A 32 3.67 -20.49 -4.36
N THR A 33 4.90 -20.88 -4.71
CA THR A 33 5.60 -20.35 -5.89
C THR A 33 4.87 -20.69 -7.19
N VAL A 34 4.38 -21.93 -7.33
CA VAL A 34 3.63 -22.37 -8.51
C VAL A 34 2.30 -21.62 -8.62
N VAL A 35 1.53 -21.57 -7.53
CA VAL A 35 0.24 -20.86 -7.46
C VAL A 35 0.43 -19.38 -7.75
N HIS A 36 1.43 -18.74 -7.14
CA HIS A 36 1.74 -17.34 -7.39
C HIS A 36 2.11 -17.09 -8.85
N ARG A 37 2.99 -17.90 -9.46
CA ARG A 37 3.37 -17.72 -10.86
C ARG A 37 2.20 -17.92 -11.82
N LEU A 38 1.30 -18.86 -11.54
CA LEU A 38 0.09 -19.08 -12.33
C LEU A 38 -0.87 -17.90 -12.19
N GLY A 39 -1.15 -17.47 -10.96
CA GLY A 39 -1.98 -16.30 -10.67
C GLY A 39 -1.42 -15.03 -11.30
N ALA A 40 -0.12 -14.77 -11.15
CA ALA A 40 0.55 -13.63 -11.74
C ALA A 40 0.46 -13.62 -13.27
N ARG A 41 0.52 -14.77 -13.94
CA ARG A 41 0.28 -14.87 -15.39
C ARG A 41 -1.14 -14.46 -15.76
N ILE A 42 -2.15 -14.93 -15.01
CA ILE A 42 -3.56 -14.58 -15.23
C ILE A 42 -3.77 -13.08 -15.02
N VAL A 43 -3.30 -12.55 -13.90
CA VAL A 43 -3.43 -11.12 -13.55
C VAL A 43 -2.72 -10.24 -14.59
N LYS A 44 -1.50 -10.58 -14.99
CA LYS A 44 -0.79 -9.86 -16.06
C LYS A 44 -1.53 -9.92 -17.39
N ARG A 45 -2.19 -11.04 -17.71
CA ARG A 45 -2.99 -11.20 -18.93
C ARG A 45 -4.23 -10.31 -18.91
N ILE A 46 -4.93 -10.24 -17.77
CA ILE A 46 -6.10 -9.35 -17.58
C ILE A 46 -5.67 -7.88 -17.59
N ALA A 47 -4.49 -7.57 -17.06
CA ALA A 47 -3.97 -6.21 -16.98
C ALA A 47 -3.31 -5.69 -18.26
N GLN A 48 -3.13 -6.53 -19.29
CA GLN A 48 -2.53 -6.09 -20.56
C GLN A 48 -3.20 -4.89 -21.24
N PRO A 49 -4.54 -4.76 -21.24
CA PRO A 49 -5.21 -3.61 -21.84
C PRO A 49 -4.99 -2.29 -21.10
N TYR A 50 -4.45 -2.33 -19.87
CA TYR A 50 -4.33 -1.17 -18.98
C TYR A 50 -2.86 -0.85 -18.69
N PRO A 51 -2.25 0.12 -19.41
CA PRO A 51 -0.82 0.43 -19.31
C PRO A 51 -0.35 0.72 -17.89
N LEU A 52 -1.14 1.48 -17.12
CA LEU A 52 -0.81 1.85 -15.73
C LEU A 52 -0.82 0.65 -14.78
N MET A 53 -1.75 -0.29 -14.97
CA MET A 53 -1.84 -1.48 -14.13
C MET A 53 -0.64 -2.41 -14.38
N SER A 54 -0.17 -2.49 -15.64
CA SER A 54 1.03 -3.25 -15.98
C SER A 54 2.30 -2.74 -15.30
N VAL A 55 2.40 -1.41 -15.08
CA VAL A 55 3.52 -0.80 -14.35
C VAL A 55 3.51 -1.27 -12.91
N ILE A 56 2.38 -1.09 -12.21
CA ILE A 56 2.23 -1.44 -10.79
C ILE A 56 2.51 -2.93 -10.55
N LEU A 57 2.00 -3.81 -11.40
CA LEU A 57 2.21 -5.25 -11.28
C LEU A 57 3.68 -5.66 -11.30
N ARG A 58 4.54 -4.96 -12.06
CA ARG A 58 5.99 -5.23 -12.07
C ARG A 58 6.66 -4.95 -10.72
N TYR A 59 6.12 -4.02 -9.93
CA TYR A 59 6.65 -3.70 -8.60
C TYR A 59 6.20 -4.70 -7.55
N ILE A 60 4.99 -5.26 -7.70
CA ILE A 60 4.33 -6.17 -6.74
C ILE A 60 4.73 -7.64 -6.94
N ASP A 61 5.06 -8.05 -8.17
CA ASP A 61 5.23 -9.46 -8.56
C ASP A 61 6.20 -10.23 -7.64
N LYS A 62 7.41 -9.71 -7.42
CA LYS A 62 8.41 -10.38 -6.56
C LYS A 62 8.09 -10.25 -5.06
N PRO A 63 7.79 -9.05 -4.52
CA PRO A 63 7.48 -8.93 -3.09
C PRO A 63 6.25 -9.71 -2.65
N SER A 64 5.21 -9.80 -3.48
CA SER A 64 4.01 -10.59 -3.16
C SER A 64 4.29 -12.08 -2.99
N LEU A 65 5.20 -12.65 -3.79
CA LEU A 65 5.64 -14.04 -3.60
C LEU A 65 6.30 -14.24 -2.25
N VAL A 66 7.20 -13.33 -1.85
CA VAL A 66 7.92 -13.42 -0.58
C VAL A 66 6.96 -13.33 0.60
N VAL A 67 5.99 -12.40 0.54
CA VAL A 67 4.95 -12.27 1.57
C VAL A 67 4.13 -13.56 1.68
N LEU A 68 3.62 -14.08 0.56
CA LEU A 68 2.82 -15.32 0.57
C LEU A 68 3.61 -16.52 1.08
N ALA A 69 4.88 -16.64 0.71
CA ALA A 69 5.73 -17.72 1.17
C ALA A 69 5.97 -17.64 2.69
N LEU A 70 6.26 -16.46 3.22
CA LEU A 70 6.49 -16.26 4.65
C LEU A 70 5.22 -16.45 5.48
N LEU A 71 4.07 -15.97 5.00
CA LEU A 71 2.77 -16.23 5.66
C LEU A 71 2.42 -17.71 5.67
N ALA A 72 2.68 -18.44 4.58
CA ALA A 72 2.44 -19.86 4.51
C ALA A 72 3.36 -20.66 5.44
N LEU A 73 4.63 -20.26 5.54
CA LEU A 73 5.59 -20.84 6.49
C LEU A 73 5.21 -20.53 7.94
N GLU A 74 4.78 -19.31 8.23
CA GLU A 74 4.29 -18.92 9.55
C GLU A 74 3.08 -19.76 9.97
N PHE A 75 2.11 -19.94 9.08
CA PHE A 75 0.96 -20.80 9.29
C PHE A 75 1.36 -22.26 9.54
N LEU A 76 2.30 -22.79 8.77
CA LEU A 76 2.81 -24.15 8.95
C LEU A 76 3.51 -24.32 10.29
N TRP A 77 4.36 -23.37 10.69
CA TRP A 77 5.09 -23.45 11.96
C TRP A 77 4.22 -23.21 13.18
N LEU A 78 3.08 -22.52 13.06
CA LEU A 78 2.07 -22.47 14.12
C LEU A 78 1.50 -23.85 14.47
N GLN A 79 1.45 -24.76 13.49
CA GLN A 79 0.98 -26.14 13.68
C GLN A 79 2.07 -27.11 14.15
N ALA A 80 3.34 -26.67 14.17
CA ALA A 80 4.46 -27.51 14.58
C ALA A 80 4.44 -27.78 16.10
N ASP A 81 4.93 -28.94 16.54
CA ASP A 81 4.97 -29.29 17.97
C ASP A 81 5.87 -28.34 18.79
N ASP A 82 5.35 -27.85 19.92
CA ASP A 82 6.06 -26.98 20.86
C ASP A 82 7.21 -27.70 21.60
N GLY A 83 7.21 -29.04 21.59
CA GLY A 83 8.29 -29.87 22.15
C GLY A 83 9.61 -29.79 21.36
N MET A 84 9.59 -29.28 20.12
CA MET A 84 10.78 -29.18 19.29
C MET A 84 11.69 -27.99 19.72
N SER A 85 12.98 -28.28 19.89
CA SER A 85 13.99 -27.29 20.28
C SER A 85 14.08 -26.16 19.26
N PHE A 86 14.09 -24.89 19.70
CA PHE A 86 14.15 -23.68 18.84
C PHE A 86 12.92 -23.31 17.99
N VAL A 87 11.81 -24.08 18.01
CA VAL A 87 10.60 -23.74 17.23
C VAL A 87 10.06 -22.35 17.54
N ARG A 88 10.06 -21.96 18.83
CA ARG A 88 9.65 -20.61 19.24
C ARG A 88 10.48 -19.50 18.57
N GLY A 89 11.80 -19.68 18.47
CA GLY A 89 12.68 -18.72 17.79
C GLY A 89 12.38 -18.65 16.29
N MET A 90 12.12 -19.80 15.67
CA MET A 90 11.80 -19.90 14.25
C MET A 90 10.44 -19.24 13.92
N ARG A 91 9.43 -19.42 14.77
CA ARG A 91 8.13 -18.72 14.66
C ARG A 91 8.30 -17.21 14.75
N THR A 92 9.06 -16.72 15.73
CA THR A 92 9.34 -15.27 15.85
C THR A 92 10.08 -14.73 14.63
N ALA A 93 11.05 -15.49 14.10
CA ALA A 93 11.78 -15.12 12.89
C ALA A 93 10.88 -15.08 11.66
N ALA A 94 9.97 -16.06 11.48
CA ALA A 94 8.96 -16.04 10.43
C ALA A 94 8.04 -14.82 10.56
N ALA A 95 7.49 -14.57 11.75
CA ALA A 95 6.61 -13.43 11.99
C ALA A 95 7.30 -12.09 11.68
N VAL A 96 8.55 -11.91 12.10
CA VAL A 96 9.34 -10.72 11.75
C VAL A 96 9.58 -10.63 10.24
N GLY A 97 9.94 -11.76 9.61
CA GLY A 97 10.09 -11.84 8.16
C GLY A 97 8.82 -11.45 7.41
N SER A 98 7.65 -11.93 7.86
CA SER A 98 6.34 -11.58 7.31
C SER A 98 6.08 -10.07 7.40
N ILE A 99 6.38 -9.44 8.55
CA ILE A 99 6.22 -7.99 8.73
C ILE A 99 7.18 -7.21 7.81
N VAL A 100 8.45 -7.61 7.74
CA VAL A 100 9.45 -6.94 6.90
C VAL A 100 9.11 -7.09 5.41
N SER A 101 8.71 -8.27 4.97
CA SER A 101 8.31 -8.51 3.58
C SER A 101 7.04 -7.76 3.21
N LEU A 102 6.06 -7.67 4.11
CA LEU A 102 4.85 -6.88 3.92
C LEU A 102 5.18 -5.39 3.81
N THR A 103 6.06 -4.89 4.68
CA THR A 103 6.56 -3.51 4.64
C THR A 103 7.24 -3.23 3.29
N TRP A 104 8.10 -4.15 2.84
CA TRP A 104 8.76 -4.05 1.53
C TRP A 104 7.75 -4.05 0.37
N LEU A 105 6.74 -4.92 0.41
CA LEU A 105 5.66 -4.94 -0.58
C LEU A 105 4.91 -3.61 -0.64
N LEU A 106 4.53 -3.03 0.50
CA LEU A 106 3.84 -1.76 0.57
C LEU A 106 4.69 -0.60 0.04
N VAL A 107 5.98 -0.57 0.36
CA VAL A 107 6.93 0.42 -0.21
C VAL A 107 7.02 0.27 -1.73
N ARG A 108 7.10 -0.96 -2.25
CA ARG A 108 7.17 -1.22 -3.69
C ARG A 108 5.85 -0.85 -4.39
N LEU A 109 4.71 -1.07 -3.75
CA LEU A 109 3.41 -0.63 -4.24
C LEU A 109 3.37 0.90 -4.37
N ALA A 110 3.80 1.64 -3.33
CA ALA A 110 3.88 3.10 -3.38
C ALA A 110 4.81 3.59 -4.51
N ALA A 111 5.96 2.93 -4.71
CA ALA A 111 6.86 3.24 -5.83
C ALA A 111 6.17 3.04 -7.18
N GLY A 112 5.48 1.91 -7.34
CA GLY A 112 4.76 1.58 -8.57
C GLY A 112 3.65 2.57 -8.89
N VAL A 113 2.93 3.06 -7.88
CA VAL A 113 1.92 4.13 -8.05
C VAL A 113 2.58 5.44 -8.50
N GLY A 114 3.70 5.82 -7.88
CA GLY A 114 4.46 7.01 -8.29
C GLY A 114 4.92 6.96 -9.73
N ASP A 115 5.52 5.84 -10.13
CA ASP A 115 6.00 5.64 -11.49
C ASP A 115 4.85 5.54 -12.51
N ALA A 116 3.70 5.00 -12.12
CA ALA A 116 2.50 5.02 -12.95
C ALA A 116 1.98 6.45 -13.18
N ILE A 117 1.95 7.30 -12.14
CA ILE A 117 1.55 8.71 -12.26
C ILE A 117 2.50 9.49 -13.18
N ILE A 118 3.81 9.26 -13.03
CA ILE A 118 4.87 9.87 -13.84
C ILE A 118 4.74 9.45 -15.31
N GLN A 119 4.51 8.16 -15.59
CA GLN A 119 4.33 7.66 -16.96
C GLN A 119 3.04 8.14 -17.61
N ALA A 120 1.99 8.41 -16.83
CA ALA A 120 0.75 8.99 -17.33
C ALA A 120 0.91 10.45 -17.82
N HIS A 121 1.97 11.15 -17.40
CA HIS A 121 2.22 12.56 -17.72
C HIS A 121 3.63 12.78 -18.29
N PRO A 122 3.88 12.44 -19.58
CA PRO A 122 5.18 12.63 -20.22
C PRO A 122 5.59 14.12 -20.28
N ILE A 123 6.89 14.41 -20.16
CA ILE A 123 7.45 15.78 -20.15
C ILE A 123 7.83 16.28 -21.56
N ASP A 124 7.84 15.41 -22.57
CA ASP A 124 8.32 15.70 -23.94
C ASP A 124 7.41 16.62 -24.78
N THR A 125 6.35 17.20 -24.22
CA THR A 125 5.49 18.17 -24.90
C THR A 125 5.97 19.60 -24.71
N ALA A 126 5.76 20.45 -25.72
CA ALA A 126 6.22 21.85 -25.74
C ALA A 126 5.73 22.72 -24.55
N ASP A 127 4.63 22.34 -23.91
CA ASP A 127 4.13 22.96 -22.67
C ASP A 127 4.23 21.96 -21.51
N ASN A 128 5.36 21.98 -20.79
CA ASN A 128 5.71 20.95 -19.80
C ASN A 128 5.64 21.41 -18.34
N LEU A 129 5.19 22.65 -18.08
CA LEU A 129 5.10 23.19 -16.72
C LEU A 129 4.17 22.34 -15.83
N HIS A 130 3.02 21.93 -16.38
CA HIS A 130 2.07 21.08 -15.68
C HIS A 130 2.64 19.67 -15.39
N ALA A 131 3.25 19.03 -16.39
CA ALA A 131 3.85 17.71 -16.25
C ALA A 131 4.99 17.70 -15.21
N ARG A 132 5.87 18.72 -15.22
CA ARG A 132 6.96 18.86 -14.24
C ARG A 132 6.45 19.07 -12.82
N ARG A 133 5.36 19.84 -12.66
CA ARG A 133 4.69 20.03 -11.37
C ARG A 133 4.17 18.70 -10.82
N ILE A 134 3.47 17.92 -11.65
CA ILE A 134 2.94 16.60 -11.29
C ILE A 134 4.07 15.66 -10.88
N HIS A 135 5.17 15.60 -11.62
CA HIS A 135 6.31 14.72 -11.29
C HIS A 135 6.91 15.05 -9.93
N THR A 136 7.07 16.34 -9.63
CA THR A 136 7.63 16.78 -8.35
C THR A 136 6.68 16.45 -7.21
N GLN A 137 5.39 16.76 -7.36
CA GLN A 137 4.36 16.47 -6.37
C GLN A 137 4.24 14.96 -6.11
N ALA A 138 4.22 14.14 -7.17
CA ALA A 138 4.13 12.69 -7.07
C ALA A 138 5.33 12.10 -6.32
N LYS A 139 6.57 12.50 -6.65
CA LYS A 139 7.76 12.03 -5.94
C LYS A 139 7.74 12.39 -4.46
N VAL A 140 7.38 13.63 -4.13
CA VAL A 140 7.32 14.09 -2.74
C VAL A 140 6.26 13.28 -1.97
N LEU A 141 5.06 13.15 -2.53
CA LEU A 141 3.97 12.40 -1.90
C LEU A 141 4.34 10.93 -1.67
N VAL A 142 4.86 10.26 -2.70
CA VAL A 142 5.25 8.85 -2.64
C VAL A 142 6.37 8.63 -1.63
N ARG A 143 7.39 9.50 -1.61
CA ARG A 143 8.48 9.42 -0.64
C ARG A 143 7.97 9.59 0.80
N THR A 144 7.06 10.53 1.04
CA THR A 144 6.43 10.71 2.35
C THR A 144 5.67 9.46 2.79
N VAL A 145 4.86 8.88 1.89
CA VAL A 145 4.11 7.63 2.16
C VAL A 145 5.06 6.47 2.46
N MET A 146 6.14 6.31 1.71
CA MET A 146 7.14 5.27 1.96
C MET A 146 7.80 5.40 3.34
N VAL A 147 8.16 6.62 3.76
CA VAL A 147 8.74 6.87 5.08
C VAL A 147 7.76 6.46 6.18
N LEU A 148 6.47 6.81 6.05
CA LEU A 148 5.44 6.40 7.00
C LEU A 148 5.29 4.88 7.06
N ILE A 149 5.26 4.19 5.91
CA ILE A 149 5.20 2.72 5.85
C ILE A 149 6.39 2.11 6.57
N VAL A 150 7.60 2.63 6.37
CA VAL A 150 8.82 2.11 7.02
C VAL A 150 8.80 2.33 8.53
N ILE A 151 8.35 3.51 9.00
CA ILE A 151 8.22 3.78 10.45
C ILE A 151 7.23 2.81 11.09
N ILE A 152 6.06 2.61 10.47
CA ILE A 152 5.02 1.69 10.96
C ILE A 152 5.53 0.25 10.94
N GLY A 153 6.13 -0.18 9.83
CA GLY A 153 6.69 -1.52 9.66
C GLY A 153 7.80 -1.82 10.66
N THR A 154 8.67 -0.85 10.93
CA THR A 154 9.74 -0.97 11.95
C THR A 154 9.14 -1.09 13.35
N GLY A 155 8.17 -0.24 13.69
CA GLY A 155 7.46 -0.33 14.98
C GLY A 155 6.78 -1.68 15.17
N ALA A 156 6.07 -2.17 14.15
CA ALA A 156 5.43 -3.48 14.17
C ALA A 156 6.45 -4.64 14.32
N ALA A 157 7.58 -4.57 13.61
CA ALA A 157 8.64 -5.57 13.70
C ALA A 157 9.31 -5.59 15.09
N LEU A 158 9.45 -4.44 15.75
CA LEU A 158 9.97 -4.38 17.12
C LEU A 158 8.99 -4.98 18.14
N MET A 159 7.68 -4.90 17.89
CA MET A 159 6.66 -5.43 18.81
C MET A 159 6.66 -6.96 18.94
N THR A 160 7.29 -7.68 18.01
CA THR A 160 7.42 -9.15 18.08
C THR A 160 8.44 -9.60 19.12
N PHE A 161 9.38 -8.74 19.51
CA PHE A 161 10.43 -9.05 20.47
C PHE A 161 10.07 -8.52 21.87
N PRO A 162 9.89 -9.39 22.88
CA PRO A 162 9.46 -8.96 24.21
C PRO A 162 10.34 -7.86 24.82
N ASN A 163 11.66 -7.95 24.63
CA ASN A 163 12.64 -7.02 25.23
C ASN A 163 12.59 -5.60 24.66
N VAL A 164 12.15 -5.43 23.40
CA VAL A 164 12.11 -4.11 22.71
C VAL A 164 10.70 -3.69 22.31
N ARG A 165 9.68 -4.49 22.68
CA ARG A 165 8.27 -4.23 22.38
C ARG A 165 7.80 -2.87 22.89
N GLN A 166 8.26 -2.43 24.06
CA GLN A 166 7.93 -1.11 24.59
C GLN A 166 8.47 0.02 23.71
N GLY A 167 9.67 -0.16 23.13
CA GLY A 167 10.25 0.77 22.15
C GLY A 167 9.46 0.81 20.84
N GLY A 168 8.99 -0.34 20.35
CA GLY A 168 8.09 -0.40 19.20
C GLY A 168 6.75 0.30 19.48
N ALA A 169 6.16 0.07 20.65
CA ALA A 169 4.91 0.70 21.08
C ALA A 169 5.05 2.22 21.21
N SER A 170 6.13 2.72 21.81
CA SER A 170 6.38 4.16 21.95
C SER A 170 6.62 4.83 20.60
N LEU A 171 7.35 4.19 19.70
CA LEU A 171 7.53 4.66 18.32
C LEU A 171 6.19 4.81 17.61
N LEU A 172 5.36 3.76 17.62
CA LEU A 172 4.02 3.80 16.98
C LEU A 172 3.09 4.81 17.65
N ALA A 173 3.11 4.93 18.98
CA ALA A 173 2.32 5.92 19.70
C ALA A 173 2.71 7.35 19.28
N SER A 174 4.02 7.65 19.21
CA SER A 174 4.52 8.95 18.77
C SER A 174 4.17 9.25 17.32
N ALA A 175 4.29 8.26 16.42
CA ALA A 175 3.88 8.37 15.03
C ALA A 175 2.37 8.61 14.90
N GLY A 176 1.56 7.98 15.76
CA GLY A 176 0.12 8.21 15.84
C GLY A 176 -0.22 9.65 16.27
N VAL A 177 0.44 10.18 17.30
CA VAL A 177 0.27 11.58 17.74
C VAL A 177 0.72 12.55 16.66
N ALA A 178 1.88 12.32 16.03
CA ALA A 178 2.35 13.14 14.90
C ALA A 178 1.37 13.07 13.72
N GLY A 179 0.83 11.90 13.43
CA GLY A 179 -0.22 11.70 12.41
C GLY A 179 -1.51 12.45 12.74
N LEU A 180 -1.93 12.48 14.00
CA LEU A 180 -3.08 13.27 14.44
C LEU A 180 -2.85 14.77 14.21
N VAL A 181 -1.68 15.30 14.62
CA VAL A 181 -1.32 16.71 14.41
C VAL A 181 -1.28 17.05 12.92
N ALA A 182 -0.64 16.20 12.10
CA ALA A 182 -0.61 16.37 10.66
C ALA A 182 -2.02 16.31 10.03
N GLY A 183 -2.89 15.41 10.50
CA GLY A 183 -4.27 15.30 10.05
C GLY A 183 -5.11 16.53 10.41
N ILE A 184 -4.92 17.09 11.60
CA ILE A 184 -5.54 18.36 12.01
C ILE A 184 -5.06 19.50 11.11
N ALA A 185 -3.75 19.56 10.82
CA ALA A 185 -3.18 20.56 9.92
C ALA A 185 -3.71 20.42 8.47
N ALA A 186 -4.03 19.21 8.03
CA ALA A 186 -4.58 18.95 6.70
C ALA A 186 -6.08 19.28 6.55
N ARG A 187 -6.79 19.59 7.64
CA ARG A 187 -8.25 19.86 7.62
C ARG A 187 -8.69 20.89 6.57
N PRO A 188 -8.03 22.05 6.39
CA PRO A 188 -8.46 23.04 5.38
C PRO A 188 -8.38 22.48 3.95
N VAL A 189 -7.32 21.72 3.66
CA VAL A 189 -7.13 21.10 2.34
C VAL A 189 -8.23 20.07 2.07
N LEU A 190 -8.50 19.18 3.04
CA LEU A 190 -9.56 18.19 2.91
C LEU A 190 -10.95 18.82 2.84
N GLY A 191 -11.20 19.86 3.64
CA GLY A 191 -12.45 20.62 3.61
C GLY A 191 -12.70 21.26 2.24
N ASN A 192 -11.68 21.89 1.67
CA ASN A 192 -11.77 22.47 0.32
C ASN A 192 -11.99 21.39 -0.74
N LEU A 193 -11.28 20.26 -0.68
CA LEU A 193 -11.46 19.14 -1.60
C LEU A 193 -12.88 18.57 -1.58
N ILE A 194 -13.45 18.41 -0.38
CA ILE A 194 -14.83 17.95 -0.20
C ILE A 194 -15.80 19.00 -0.75
N ALA A 195 -15.56 20.29 -0.51
CA ALA A 195 -16.39 21.37 -1.04
C ALA A 195 -16.39 21.39 -2.57
N GLY A 196 -15.23 21.30 -3.23
CA GLY A 196 -15.16 21.25 -4.69
C GLY A 196 -15.78 19.99 -5.28
N LEU A 197 -15.62 18.82 -4.65
CA LEU A 197 -16.32 17.60 -5.05
C LEU A 197 -17.84 17.75 -4.91
N GLN A 198 -18.31 18.35 -3.82
CA GLN A 198 -19.74 18.63 -3.63
C GLN A 198 -20.26 19.56 -4.71
N ILE A 199 -19.58 20.67 -5.00
CA ILE A 199 -19.95 21.61 -6.07
C ILE A 199 -20.00 20.89 -7.42
N ALA A 200 -19.01 20.05 -7.74
CA ALA A 200 -18.97 19.32 -9.00
C ALA A 200 -20.14 18.31 -9.16
N LEU A 201 -20.57 17.69 -8.06
CA LEU A 201 -21.64 16.68 -8.05
C LEU A 201 -23.04 17.29 -8.00
N THR A 202 -23.27 18.28 -7.13
CA THR A 202 -24.59 18.90 -6.96
C THR A 202 -24.82 20.05 -7.93
N GLN A 203 -23.77 20.53 -8.59
CA GLN A 203 -23.78 21.60 -9.59
C GLN A 203 -24.63 22.83 -9.21
N PRO A 204 -24.46 23.43 -8.00
CA PRO A 204 -25.20 24.62 -7.60
C PRO A 204 -24.74 25.87 -8.38
N ILE A 205 -23.50 25.83 -8.86
CA ILE A 205 -22.88 26.77 -9.79
C ILE A 205 -22.21 25.95 -10.89
N ARG A 206 -22.33 26.39 -12.14
CA ARG A 206 -21.81 25.69 -13.31
C ARG A 206 -20.64 26.46 -13.91
N LEU A 207 -19.85 25.76 -14.71
CA LEU A 207 -18.89 26.41 -15.60
C LEU A 207 -19.64 27.48 -16.40
N ASP A 208 -19.02 28.63 -16.62
CA ASP A 208 -19.60 29.73 -17.38
C ASP A 208 -20.80 30.46 -16.74
N ASP A 209 -21.20 30.14 -15.50
CA ASP A 209 -22.21 30.93 -14.79
C ASP A 209 -21.67 32.31 -14.38
N VAL A 210 -22.53 33.32 -14.41
CA VAL A 210 -22.23 34.68 -13.95
C VAL A 210 -22.54 34.78 -12.46
N VAL A 211 -21.56 35.24 -11.70
CA VAL A 211 -21.64 35.36 -10.24
C VAL A 211 -21.17 36.75 -9.79
N VAL A 212 -21.71 37.21 -8.66
CA VAL A 212 -21.28 38.45 -8.02
C VAL A 212 -20.50 38.09 -6.77
N ILE A 213 -19.21 38.45 -6.74
CA ILE A 213 -18.31 38.17 -5.62
C ILE A 213 -17.77 39.49 -5.10
N GLN A 214 -18.00 39.78 -3.82
CA GLN A 214 -17.56 41.02 -3.17
C GLN A 214 -18.02 42.31 -3.90
N GLY A 215 -19.17 42.26 -4.58
CA GLY A 215 -19.73 43.37 -5.35
C GLY A 215 -19.18 43.53 -6.77
N GLU A 216 -18.25 42.68 -7.20
CA GLU A 216 -17.76 42.63 -8.59
C GLU A 216 -18.43 41.52 -9.38
N TRP A 217 -18.72 41.80 -10.66
CA TRP A 217 -19.26 40.83 -11.60
C TRP A 217 -18.14 39.99 -12.20
N GLY A 218 -18.32 38.67 -12.18
CA GLY A 218 -17.40 37.72 -12.78
C GLY A 218 -18.09 36.49 -13.32
N ARG A 219 -17.33 35.65 -14.02
CA ARG A 219 -17.79 34.40 -14.62
C ARG A 219 -16.92 33.24 -14.15
N ILE A 220 -17.53 32.09 -13.85
CA ILE A 220 -16.80 30.91 -13.40
C ILE A 220 -15.99 30.34 -14.58
N GLU A 221 -14.66 30.32 -14.44
CA GLU A 221 -13.73 29.83 -15.46
C GLU A 221 -13.33 28.37 -15.24
N GLU A 222 -13.08 27.99 -13.97
CA GLU A 222 -12.65 26.63 -13.63
C GLU A 222 -13.17 26.23 -12.25
N ILE A 223 -13.69 25.01 -12.15
CA ILE A 223 -14.07 24.38 -10.88
C ILE A 223 -13.07 23.26 -10.61
N THR A 224 -12.09 23.53 -9.74
CA THR A 224 -11.14 22.51 -9.27
C THR A 224 -11.65 21.88 -7.98
N GLY A 225 -11.11 20.71 -7.61
CA GLY A 225 -11.45 20.07 -6.34
C GLY A 225 -11.19 20.97 -5.13
N SER A 226 -10.15 21.82 -5.15
CA SER A 226 -9.75 22.63 -3.99
C SER A 226 -10.07 24.13 -4.08
N PHE A 227 -10.45 24.64 -5.25
CA PHE A 227 -10.74 26.06 -5.46
C PHE A 227 -11.59 26.25 -6.73
N VAL A 228 -12.25 27.40 -6.84
CA VAL A 228 -12.95 27.84 -8.04
C VAL A 228 -12.25 29.10 -8.55
N SER A 229 -11.87 29.13 -9.83
CA SER A 229 -11.32 30.33 -10.47
C SER A 229 -12.45 31.11 -11.14
N VAL A 230 -12.50 32.41 -10.88
CA VAL A 230 -13.52 33.32 -11.40
C VAL A 230 -12.83 34.42 -12.17
N ARG A 231 -13.25 34.63 -13.40
CA ARG A 231 -12.76 35.71 -14.24
C ARG A 231 -13.64 36.93 -14.06
N LEU A 232 -13.06 38.00 -13.54
CA LEU A 232 -13.72 39.28 -13.39
C LEU A 232 -13.90 39.98 -14.75
N TRP A 233 -14.80 40.96 -14.81
CA TRP A 233 -15.08 41.73 -16.03
C TRP A 233 -13.84 42.45 -16.60
N ASP A 234 -12.87 42.78 -15.75
CA ASP A 234 -11.59 43.41 -16.13
C ASP A 234 -10.47 42.39 -16.42
N GLN A 235 -10.83 41.12 -16.62
CA GLN A 235 -9.94 39.99 -16.94
C GLN A 235 -8.96 39.58 -15.83
N ARG A 236 -9.10 40.12 -14.61
CA ARG A 236 -8.42 39.57 -13.43
C ARG A 236 -9.01 38.19 -13.07
N ARG A 237 -8.18 37.33 -12.47
CA ARG A 237 -8.52 35.96 -12.04
C ARG A 237 -8.38 35.80 -10.53
#